data_AF-A0A7Y7Y2L8-F1
#
_entry.id   AF-A0A7Y7Y2L8-F1
#
_cell.length_a   1.000
_cell.length_b   1.000
_cell.length_c   1.000
_cell.angle_alpha   90.00
_cell.angle_beta   90.00
_cell.angle_gamma   90.00
#
_symmetry.space_group_name_H-M   'P 1'
#
loop_
_entity.id
_entity.type
_entity.pdbx_description
1 polymer ?
#
loop_
_entity_poly.entity_id
_entity_poly.type
_entity_poly.pdbx_seq_one_letter_code
_entity_poly.pdbx_strand_id
1 'polypeptide(L)'
;MFTVTTADQLEARHILDVVEKRSYGVQLKGFCPPDTLQLARDKLYQHDLRSAFSEQREFVRVGKAYIEIQDEQSRAEYHALALPNIRRIRNLFRPLASPIDELRLLLDEVWPSGAHLLQVQGQKCFVGIARFQGSGVDLTPHTDDLERNTPLGHGRQLLSQLSTNIYLQIPDDGGELEIWGIEPDEDEYRRLRGERAYGIERHLLPPPDFVIKPEPGDLILLNPRLIHAVRPSPTSTRVTLGVFIGYYGEHQPLAYWS
;
A
#
# COMPACT_ATOMS: atom_id res chain seq x y z
N MET A 1 -9.18 2.84 -17.63
CA MET A 1 -9.85 1.52 -17.50
C MET A 1 -9.37 0.88 -16.20
N PHE A 2 -10.17 0.05 -15.55
CA PHE A 2 -9.79 -0.62 -14.29
C PHE A 2 -10.14 -2.10 -14.41
N THR A 3 -9.23 -2.98 -14.03
CA THR A 3 -9.37 -4.43 -14.23
C THR A 3 -9.88 -5.08 -12.96
N VAL A 4 -10.88 -5.96 -13.09
CA VAL A 4 -11.41 -6.76 -11.97
C VAL A 4 -11.20 -8.23 -12.31
N THR A 5 -10.56 -8.98 -11.41
CA THR A 5 -10.22 -10.40 -11.60
C THR A 5 -10.11 -11.09 -10.24
N THR A 6 -9.62 -12.33 -10.18
CA THR A 6 -9.32 -13.08 -8.95
C THR A 6 -7.83 -13.42 -8.87
N ALA A 7 -7.37 -13.90 -7.71
CA ALA A 7 -5.97 -14.33 -7.55
C ALA A 7 -5.58 -15.43 -8.57
N ASP A 8 -6.44 -16.43 -8.76
CA ASP A 8 -6.23 -17.54 -9.69
C ASP A 8 -6.17 -17.12 -11.18
N GLN A 9 -6.72 -15.94 -11.49
CA GLN A 9 -6.78 -15.38 -12.83
C GLN A 9 -5.82 -14.18 -12.99
N LEU A 10 -5.00 -13.88 -11.97
CA LEU A 10 -3.98 -12.87 -12.10
C LEU A 10 -2.86 -13.38 -13.02
N GLU A 11 -2.39 -12.50 -13.89
CA GLU A 11 -1.36 -12.80 -14.89
C GLU A 11 -0.40 -11.62 -14.95
N ALA A 12 0.83 -11.85 -15.41
CA ALA A 12 1.84 -10.79 -15.54
C ALA A 12 1.36 -9.60 -16.39
N ARG A 13 0.54 -9.85 -17.43
CA ARG A 13 -0.05 -8.79 -18.26
C ARG A 13 -0.91 -7.80 -17.47
N HIS A 14 -1.61 -8.26 -16.43
CA HIS A 14 -2.43 -7.38 -15.61
C HIS A 14 -1.56 -6.40 -14.81
N ILE A 15 -0.40 -6.85 -14.34
CA ILE A 15 0.59 -6.00 -13.65
C ILE A 15 1.22 -5.02 -14.66
N LEU A 16 1.59 -5.52 -15.85
CA LEU A 16 2.14 -4.69 -16.93
C LEU A 16 1.18 -3.59 -17.38
N ASP A 17 -0.11 -3.88 -17.48
CA ASP A 17 -1.12 -2.87 -17.83
C ASP A 17 -1.14 -1.69 -16.85
N VAL A 18 -0.88 -1.94 -15.56
CA VAL A 18 -0.79 -0.86 -14.55
C VAL A 18 0.55 -0.13 -14.65
N VAL A 19 1.65 -0.87 -14.82
CA VAL A 19 3.00 -0.29 -15.01
C VAL A 19 3.04 0.64 -16.22
N GLU A 20 2.43 0.23 -17.32
CA GLU A 20 2.37 0.96 -18.59
C GLU A 20 1.21 1.97 -18.66
N LYS A 21 0.49 2.18 -17.54
CA LYS A 21 -0.63 3.12 -17.41
C LYS A 21 -1.78 2.87 -18.39
N ARG A 22 -1.92 1.64 -18.90
CA ARG A 22 -3.09 1.17 -19.68
C ARG A 22 -4.31 0.91 -18.78
N SER A 23 -4.07 0.59 -17.51
CA SER A 23 -5.08 0.46 -16.46
C SER A 23 -4.73 1.33 -15.25
N TYR A 24 -5.74 1.88 -14.57
CA TYR A 24 -5.56 2.58 -13.29
C TYR A 24 -5.21 1.61 -12.15
N GLY A 25 -5.57 0.33 -12.30
CA GLY A 25 -5.31 -0.70 -11.31
C GLY A 25 -5.97 -2.03 -11.61
N VAL A 26 -5.72 -2.98 -10.73
CA VAL A 26 -6.30 -4.32 -10.72
C VAL A 26 -6.91 -4.57 -9.34
N GLN A 27 -8.19 -4.95 -9.30
CA GLN A 27 -8.84 -5.46 -8.10
C GLN A 27 -8.92 -6.98 -8.17
N LEU A 28 -8.36 -7.65 -7.16
CA LEU A 28 -8.55 -9.07 -6.92
C LEU A 28 -9.70 -9.25 -5.95
N LYS A 29 -10.83 -9.76 -6.45
CA LYS A 29 -12.02 -10.00 -5.66
C LYS A 29 -11.81 -11.18 -4.72
N GLY A 30 -12.15 -10.99 -3.44
CA GLY A 30 -12.11 -12.06 -2.44
C GLY A 30 -10.72 -12.64 -2.22
N PHE A 31 -9.66 -11.83 -2.37
CA PHE A 31 -8.28 -12.23 -2.13
C PHE A 31 -8.07 -12.82 -0.73
N CYS A 32 -8.64 -12.21 0.31
CA CYS A 32 -8.67 -12.82 1.64
C CYS A 32 -9.97 -13.61 1.86
N PRO A 33 -9.87 -14.88 2.29
CA PRO A 33 -11.04 -15.68 2.60
C PRO A 33 -11.76 -15.21 3.88
N PRO A 34 -13.04 -15.57 4.07
CA PRO A 34 -13.85 -15.09 5.20
C PRO A 34 -13.30 -15.43 6.59
N ASP A 35 -12.62 -16.57 6.74
CA ASP A 35 -11.98 -16.99 8.00
C ASP A 35 -10.78 -16.11 8.36
N THR A 36 -9.96 -15.72 7.37
CA THR A 36 -8.89 -14.74 7.53
C THR A 36 -9.43 -13.36 7.92
N LEU A 37 -10.55 -12.94 7.31
CA LEU A 37 -11.22 -11.69 7.70
C LEU A 37 -11.78 -11.75 9.12
N GLN A 38 -12.38 -12.88 9.52
CA GLN A 38 -12.86 -13.07 10.88
C GLN A 38 -11.72 -13.04 11.90
N LEU A 39 -10.60 -13.71 11.61
CA LEU A 39 -9.42 -13.69 12.47
C LEU A 39 -8.82 -12.28 12.60
N ALA A 40 -8.79 -11.52 11.50
CA ALA A 40 -8.39 -10.12 11.52
C ALA A 40 -9.33 -9.29 12.42
N ARG A 41 -10.65 -9.52 12.33
CA ARG A 41 -11.65 -8.88 13.20
C ARG A 41 -11.43 -9.19 14.68
N ASP A 42 -11.17 -10.44 15.01
CA ASP A 42 -10.98 -10.83 16.41
C ASP A 42 -9.68 -10.24 16.96
N LYS A 43 -8.58 -10.32 16.22
CA LYS A 43 -7.26 -9.94 16.75
C LYS A 43 -6.91 -8.47 16.60
N LEU A 44 -7.27 -7.83 15.49
CA LEU A 44 -6.91 -6.42 15.26
C LEU A 44 -7.83 -5.45 15.99
N TYR A 45 -9.05 -5.88 16.33
CA TYR A 45 -10.06 -5.00 16.92
C TYR A 45 -10.32 -5.27 18.40
N GLN A 46 -10.08 -6.50 18.90
CA GLN A 46 -10.24 -6.80 20.33
C GLN A 46 -8.96 -6.57 21.15
N HIS A 47 -7.77 -6.61 20.53
CA HIS A 47 -6.55 -6.27 21.26
C HIS A 47 -6.36 -4.75 21.40
N ASP A 48 -5.75 -4.39 22.53
CA ASP A 48 -5.07 -3.12 22.85
C ASP A 48 -4.01 -2.64 21.80
N LEU A 49 -4.04 -3.11 20.55
CA LEU A 49 -3.21 -2.55 19.47
C LEU A 49 -3.58 -1.09 19.17
N ARG A 50 -4.75 -0.60 19.62
CA ARG A 50 -5.06 0.84 19.61
C ARG A 50 -4.26 1.65 20.64
N SER A 51 -3.89 1.05 21.77
CA SER A 51 -3.16 1.72 22.86
C SER A 51 -1.63 1.50 22.78
N ALA A 52 -1.18 0.42 22.14
CA ALA A 52 0.25 0.04 22.08
C ALA A 52 1.07 0.61 20.90
N PHE A 53 0.49 1.45 20.02
CA PHE A 53 1.15 1.91 18.79
C PHE A 53 0.96 3.41 18.51
N SER A 54 1.79 4.22 19.19
CA SER A 54 2.26 5.56 18.80
C SER A 54 1.28 6.74 18.88
N GLU A 55 1.81 7.83 19.45
CA GLU A 55 1.21 9.12 19.79
C GLU A 55 0.90 10.03 18.57
N GLN A 56 0.62 9.47 17.40
CA GLN A 56 0.14 10.22 16.23
C GLN A 56 -1.35 9.95 16.03
N ARG A 57 -2.17 10.91 16.45
CA ARG A 57 -3.62 10.78 16.69
C ARG A 57 -4.50 10.51 15.45
N GLU A 58 -3.95 10.28 14.26
CA GLU A 58 -4.72 10.11 13.01
C GLU A 58 -4.57 8.74 12.34
N PHE A 59 -3.36 8.15 12.32
CA PHE A 59 -3.12 6.82 11.76
C PHE A 59 -2.36 5.94 12.75
N VAL A 60 -3.00 4.85 13.20
CA VAL A 60 -2.32 3.80 13.96
C VAL A 60 -1.74 2.79 12.98
N ARG A 61 -0.50 2.32 13.23
CA ARG A 61 0.20 1.40 12.32
C ARG A 61 1.10 0.40 13.03
N VAL A 62 1.26 -0.77 12.40
CA VAL A 62 2.25 -1.78 12.79
C VAL A 62 3.44 -1.70 11.83
N GLY A 63 4.57 -1.19 12.34
CA GLY A 63 5.78 -0.93 11.57
C GLY A 63 5.92 0.52 11.10
N LYS A 64 7.12 0.88 10.63
CA LYS A 64 7.45 2.17 10.02
C LYS A 64 7.49 1.99 8.50
N ALA A 65 6.92 2.90 7.73
CA ALA A 65 7.00 2.90 6.28
C ALA A 65 8.35 3.45 5.80
N TYR A 66 8.86 2.97 4.67
CA TYR A 66 10.17 3.39 4.16
C TYR A 66 10.22 4.90 3.85
N ILE A 67 9.11 5.48 3.39
CA ILE A 67 8.95 6.92 3.10
C ILE A 67 9.17 7.82 4.34
N GLU A 68 9.21 7.25 5.54
CA GLU A 68 9.38 7.99 6.79
C GLU A 68 10.83 8.05 7.28
N ILE A 69 11.75 7.51 6.49
CA ILE A 69 13.17 7.59 6.75
C ILE A 69 13.64 9.01 6.36
N GLN A 70 14.19 9.73 7.33
CA GLN A 70 14.62 11.13 7.16
C GLN A 70 16.14 11.29 7.26
N ASP A 71 16.81 10.34 7.91
CA ASP A 71 18.25 10.37 8.20
C ASP A 71 18.80 8.94 8.36
N GLU A 72 20.11 8.81 8.56
CA GLU A 72 20.76 7.50 8.65
C GLU A 72 20.38 6.71 9.91
N GLN A 73 20.16 7.40 11.03
CA GLN A 73 19.71 6.77 12.27
C GLN A 73 18.36 6.08 12.07
N SER A 74 17.39 6.79 11.49
CA SER A 74 16.06 6.25 11.22
C SER A 74 16.06 5.13 10.16
N ARG A 75 17.06 5.09 9.26
CA ARG A 75 17.31 3.93 8.37
C ARG A 75 17.71 2.70 9.15
N ALA A 76 18.71 2.86 10.03
CA ALA A 76 19.25 1.77 10.81
C ALA A 76 18.16 1.15 11.69
N GLU A 77 17.33 2.00 12.32
CA GLU A 77 16.16 1.57 13.10
C GLU A 77 15.13 0.84 12.24
N TYR A 78 14.79 1.36 11.06
CA TYR A 78 13.86 0.71 10.12
C TYR A 78 14.34 -0.69 9.74
N HIS A 79 15.60 -0.82 9.30
CA HIS A 79 16.17 -2.10 8.89
C HIS A 79 16.31 -3.09 10.05
N ALA A 80 16.67 -2.62 11.25
CA ALA A 80 16.73 -3.45 12.45
C ALA A 80 15.36 -4.02 12.83
N LEU A 81 14.28 -3.26 12.61
CA LEU A 81 12.91 -3.66 12.95
C LEU A 81 12.15 -4.34 11.80
N ALA A 82 12.68 -4.37 10.58
CA ALA A 82 12.02 -4.93 9.40
C ALA A 82 11.55 -6.39 9.60
N LEU A 83 12.48 -7.31 9.92
CA LEU A 83 12.14 -8.72 10.13
C LEU A 83 11.27 -8.96 11.38
N PRO A 84 11.53 -8.33 12.55
CA PRO A 84 10.63 -8.37 13.68
C PRO A 84 9.19 -7.95 13.34
N ASN A 85 9.01 -6.87 12.57
CA ASN A 85 7.69 -6.38 12.18
C ASN A 85 6.99 -7.32 11.19
N ILE A 86 7.71 -7.89 10.21
CA ILE A 86 7.17 -8.92 9.31
C ILE A 86 6.64 -10.12 10.13
N ARG A 87 7.42 -10.58 11.12
CA ARG A 87 7.00 -11.69 12.00
C ARG A 87 5.80 -11.31 12.86
N ARG A 88 5.73 -10.06 13.33
CA ARG A 88 4.59 -9.55 14.10
C ARG A 88 3.31 -9.60 13.28
N ILE A 89 3.32 -9.09 12.04
CA ILE A 89 2.19 -9.17 11.13
C ILE A 89 1.79 -10.64 10.89
N ARG A 90 2.75 -11.51 10.57
CA ARG A 90 2.49 -12.95 10.38
C ARG A 90 1.83 -13.60 11.59
N ASN A 91 2.28 -13.26 12.80
CA ASN A 91 1.73 -13.82 14.03
C ASN A 91 0.29 -13.38 14.31
N LEU A 92 -0.13 -12.22 13.82
CA LEU A 92 -1.53 -11.78 13.92
C LEU A 92 -2.45 -12.74 13.17
N PHE A 93 -2.01 -13.32 12.05
CA PHE A 93 -2.84 -14.21 11.24
C PHE A 93 -2.72 -15.70 11.61
N ARG A 94 -1.89 -16.08 12.58
CA ARG A 94 -1.83 -17.49 13.01
C ARG A 94 -3.16 -17.96 13.63
N PRO A 95 -3.61 -19.21 13.36
CA PRO A 95 -2.86 -20.28 12.67
C PRO A 95 -2.93 -20.24 11.13
N LEU A 96 -3.71 -19.33 10.54
CA LEU A 96 -3.81 -19.16 9.09
C LEU A 96 -2.55 -18.50 8.52
N ALA A 97 -2.44 -18.54 7.18
CA ALA A 97 -1.41 -17.77 6.48
C ALA A 97 -1.71 -16.27 6.56
N SER A 98 -0.64 -15.46 6.54
CA SER A 98 -0.78 -14.01 6.47
C SER A 98 -1.17 -13.62 5.03
N PRO A 99 -2.15 -12.72 4.82
CA PRO A 99 -2.44 -12.19 3.50
C PRO A 99 -1.23 -11.57 2.79
N ILE A 100 -0.29 -11.04 3.58
CA ILE A 100 0.97 -10.50 3.06
C ILE A 100 1.88 -11.62 2.55
N ASP A 101 1.93 -12.77 3.22
CA ASP A 101 2.73 -13.89 2.72
C ASP A 101 2.08 -14.52 1.48
N GLU A 102 0.74 -14.64 1.45
CA GLU A 102 0.01 -15.08 0.27
C GLU A 102 0.25 -14.16 -0.94
N LEU A 103 0.20 -12.84 -0.75
CA LEU A 103 0.51 -11.88 -1.82
C LEU A 103 1.95 -12.04 -2.33
N ARG A 104 2.91 -12.25 -1.42
CA ARG A 104 4.32 -12.41 -1.79
C ARG A 104 4.54 -13.66 -2.64
N LEU A 105 3.87 -14.77 -2.31
CA LEU A 105 3.92 -16.00 -3.09
C LEU A 105 3.21 -15.82 -4.44
N LEU A 106 2.03 -15.22 -4.45
CA LEU A 106 1.29 -14.93 -5.69
C LEU A 106 2.13 -14.12 -6.68
N LEU A 107 2.79 -13.05 -6.20
CA LEU A 107 3.65 -12.22 -7.07
C LEU A 107 4.89 -12.96 -7.57
N ASP A 108 5.48 -13.84 -6.76
CA ASP A 108 6.63 -14.65 -7.15
C ASP A 108 6.25 -15.68 -8.23
N GLU A 109 5.06 -16.27 -8.13
CA GLU A 109 4.56 -17.27 -9.07
C GLU A 109 4.01 -16.65 -10.36
N VAL A 110 3.32 -15.51 -10.28
CA VAL A 110 2.71 -14.83 -11.43
C VAL A 110 3.75 -14.10 -12.29
N TRP A 111 4.79 -13.53 -11.67
CA TRP A 111 5.79 -12.76 -12.39
C TRP A 111 6.87 -13.68 -12.97
N PRO A 112 7.15 -13.67 -14.29
CA PRO A 112 8.07 -14.65 -14.92
C PRO A 112 9.48 -14.68 -14.33
N SER A 113 9.95 -13.54 -13.80
CA SER A 113 11.27 -13.40 -13.20
C SER A 113 11.26 -13.53 -11.66
N GLY A 114 10.11 -13.85 -11.06
CA GLY A 114 9.92 -13.96 -9.62
C GLY A 114 9.73 -12.62 -8.90
N ALA A 115 9.60 -12.67 -7.57
CA ALA A 115 9.43 -11.52 -6.70
C ALA A 115 10.12 -11.74 -5.35
N HIS A 116 10.73 -10.69 -4.80
CA HIS A 116 11.49 -10.79 -3.55
C HIS A 116 11.32 -9.60 -2.62
N LEU A 117 11.68 -9.79 -1.35
CA LEU A 117 11.72 -8.69 -0.39
C LEU A 117 12.82 -7.71 -0.78
N LEU A 118 12.47 -6.42 -0.90
CA LEU A 118 13.43 -5.37 -1.21
C LEU A 118 14.59 -5.37 -0.20
N GLN A 119 15.78 -5.10 -0.71
CA GLN A 119 16.98 -4.92 0.10
C GLN A 119 17.62 -3.60 -0.23
N VAL A 120 17.94 -2.83 0.81
CA VAL A 120 18.72 -1.60 0.69
C VAL A 120 20.05 -1.84 1.37
N GLN A 121 21.14 -1.69 0.61
CA GLN A 121 22.52 -1.93 1.06
C GLN A 121 22.71 -3.30 1.75
N GLY A 122 22.04 -4.34 1.23
CA GLY A 122 22.08 -5.70 1.77
C GLY A 122 21.20 -5.92 3.01
N GLN A 123 20.49 -4.90 3.49
CA GLN A 123 19.56 -4.99 4.62
C GLN A 123 18.12 -5.16 4.14
N LYS A 124 17.34 -6.01 4.81
CA LYS A 124 15.94 -6.28 4.43
C LYS A 124 15.06 -5.06 4.72
N CYS A 125 14.11 -4.79 3.82
CA CYS A 125 13.03 -3.85 4.07
C CYS A 125 11.86 -4.50 4.81
N PHE A 126 11.04 -3.69 5.49
CA PHE A 126 9.77 -4.12 6.06
C PHE A 126 8.76 -4.34 4.92
N VAL A 127 7.77 -5.22 5.13
CA VAL A 127 6.62 -5.40 4.22
C VAL A 127 5.36 -5.74 5.01
N GLY A 128 4.23 -5.20 4.57
CA GLY A 128 2.91 -5.52 5.09
C GLY A 128 2.46 -4.58 6.21
N ILE A 129 2.67 -3.27 6.04
CA ILE A 129 2.22 -2.28 7.03
C ILE A 129 0.71 -2.37 7.23
N ALA A 130 0.28 -2.57 8.48
CA ALA A 130 -1.13 -2.47 8.82
C ALA A 130 -1.48 -1.00 9.06
N ARG A 131 -2.52 -0.47 8.40
CA ARG A 131 -3.00 0.90 8.57
C ARG A 131 -4.41 0.90 9.11
N PHE A 132 -4.63 1.66 10.18
CA PHE A 132 -5.92 1.93 10.78
C PHE A 132 -6.26 3.39 10.55
N GLN A 133 -7.20 3.64 9.64
CA GLN A 133 -7.71 4.97 9.32
C GLN A 133 -8.98 5.19 10.13
N GLY A 134 -8.88 6.02 11.17
CA GLY A 134 -9.98 6.29 12.11
C GLY A 134 -11.16 7.04 11.50
N SER A 135 -12.23 7.17 12.28
CA SER A 135 -13.39 8.00 11.89
C SER A 135 -12.94 9.45 11.66
N GLY A 136 -13.42 10.05 10.57
CA GLY A 136 -13.12 11.41 10.14
C GLY A 136 -11.71 11.61 9.56
N VAL A 137 -10.85 10.59 9.58
CA VAL A 137 -9.49 10.70 9.07
C VAL A 137 -9.51 10.61 7.55
N ASP A 138 -9.15 11.70 6.89
CA ASP A 138 -9.04 11.77 5.43
C ASP A 138 -7.65 11.30 4.99
N LEU A 139 -7.59 10.36 4.04
CA LEU A 139 -6.35 10.09 3.31
C LEU A 139 -6.38 10.97 2.07
N THR A 140 -5.87 12.18 2.28
CA THR A 140 -5.99 13.26 1.32
C THR A 140 -5.29 12.94 0.01
N PRO A 141 -5.68 13.54 -1.13
CA PRO A 141 -5.06 13.25 -2.41
C PRO A 141 -3.53 13.37 -2.35
N HIS A 142 -2.79 12.38 -2.87
CA HIS A 142 -1.33 12.33 -2.80
C HIS A 142 -0.76 11.44 -3.91
N THR A 143 0.58 11.43 -4.01
CA THR A 143 1.34 10.46 -4.79
C THR A 143 2.39 9.82 -3.88
N ASP A 144 2.69 8.54 -4.13
CA ASP A 144 3.80 7.86 -3.47
C ASP A 144 4.95 7.66 -4.45
N ASP A 145 6.15 8.04 -4.03
CA ASP A 145 7.36 7.85 -4.81
C ASP A 145 8.53 7.50 -3.89
N LEU A 146 9.01 6.25 -3.97
CA LEU A 146 10.12 5.74 -3.18
C LEU A 146 11.41 6.54 -3.44
N GLU A 147 11.61 7.02 -4.66
CA GLU A 147 12.85 7.69 -5.06
C GLU A 147 13.09 8.98 -4.27
N ARG A 148 12.03 9.58 -3.70
CA ARG A 148 12.12 10.72 -2.77
C ARG A 148 12.85 10.40 -1.46
N ASN A 149 12.99 9.11 -1.09
CA ASN A 149 13.53 8.67 0.21
C ASN A 149 14.72 7.70 0.11
N THR A 150 15.02 7.18 -1.09
CA THR A 150 16.20 6.32 -1.29
C THR A 150 17.49 7.13 -1.40
N PRO A 151 18.63 6.61 -0.89
CA PRO A 151 19.93 7.25 -1.11
C PRO A 151 20.24 7.40 -2.60
N LEU A 152 20.92 8.49 -2.97
CA LEU A 152 21.37 8.73 -4.34
C LEU A 152 22.22 7.56 -4.85
N GLY A 153 21.90 7.06 -6.05
CA GLY A 153 22.61 5.95 -6.68
C GLY A 153 22.38 4.57 -6.02
N HIS A 154 21.38 4.44 -5.15
CA HIS A 154 21.08 3.17 -4.52
C HIS A 154 20.31 2.21 -5.45
N GLY A 155 20.88 1.03 -5.68
CA GLY A 155 20.19 -0.08 -6.32
C GLY A 155 20.02 0.07 -7.83
N ARG A 156 19.18 -0.77 -8.41
CA ARG A 156 18.81 -0.69 -9.82
C ARG A 156 17.78 0.42 -10.01
N GLN A 157 17.81 1.09 -11.15
CA GLN A 157 16.82 2.12 -11.48
C GLN A 157 15.41 1.52 -11.41
N LEU A 158 14.61 2.04 -10.49
CA LEU A 158 13.20 1.69 -10.36
C LEU A 158 12.47 2.26 -11.58
N LEU A 159 11.93 1.39 -12.44
CA LEU A 159 11.25 1.84 -13.65
C LEU A 159 9.81 2.27 -13.36
N SER A 160 9.18 1.60 -12.39
CA SER A 160 7.85 1.96 -11.91
C SER A 160 7.64 1.46 -10.49
N GLN A 161 6.74 2.13 -9.76
CA GLN A 161 6.27 1.74 -8.45
C GLN A 161 4.79 1.37 -8.57
N LEU A 162 4.38 0.36 -7.81
CA LEU A 162 2.99 -0.03 -7.63
C LEU A 162 2.67 0.01 -6.14
N SER A 163 1.42 0.33 -5.79
CA SER A 163 0.90 0.26 -4.43
C SER A 163 -0.18 -0.79 -4.39
N THR A 164 -0.17 -1.60 -3.33
CA THR A 164 -1.15 -2.65 -3.10
C THR A 164 -1.75 -2.48 -1.70
N ASN A 165 -3.07 -2.51 -1.62
CA ASN A 165 -3.80 -2.58 -0.35
C ASN A 165 -4.67 -3.82 -0.32
N ILE A 166 -4.57 -4.59 0.76
CA ILE A 166 -5.48 -5.68 1.11
C ILE A 166 -6.49 -5.12 2.11
N TYR A 167 -7.78 -5.23 1.80
CA TYR A 167 -8.84 -4.57 2.55
C TYR A 167 -9.45 -5.52 3.58
N LEU A 168 -9.12 -5.33 4.85
CA LEU A 168 -9.63 -6.18 5.94
C LEU A 168 -10.97 -5.69 6.49
N GLN A 169 -11.18 -4.37 6.45
CA GLN A 169 -12.45 -3.73 6.82
C GLN A 169 -12.62 -2.42 6.07
N ILE A 170 -13.83 -2.24 5.55
CA ILE A 170 -14.28 -1.04 4.87
C ILE A 170 -15.55 -0.51 5.55
N PRO A 171 -15.61 0.79 5.83
CA PRO A 171 -16.83 1.47 6.27
C PRO A 171 -18.00 1.39 5.28
N ASP A 172 -19.22 1.34 5.80
CA ASP A 172 -20.43 1.41 4.97
C ASP A 172 -20.56 2.77 4.25
N ASP A 173 -20.09 3.84 4.89
CA ASP A 173 -20.03 5.20 4.35
C ASP A 173 -18.57 5.70 4.26
N GLY A 174 -18.16 6.22 3.11
CA GLY A 174 -16.76 6.56 2.88
C GLY A 174 -15.90 5.32 2.57
N GLY A 175 -14.58 5.49 2.58
CA GLY A 175 -13.62 4.42 2.29
C GLY A 175 -13.45 4.11 0.80
N GLU A 176 -14.12 4.85 -0.09
CA GLU A 176 -13.90 4.76 -1.53
C GLU A 176 -12.50 5.25 -1.89
N LEU A 177 -11.81 4.48 -2.74
CA LEU A 177 -10.58 4.88 -3.39
C LEU A 177 -10.92 5.75 -4.60
N GLU A 178 -10.31 6.92 -4.67
CA GLU A 178 -10.42 7.86 -5.79
C GLU A 178 -9.08 7.94 -6.50
N ILE A 179 -9.10 7.92 -7.83
CA ILE A 179 -7.92 7.99 -8.68
C ILE A 179 -8.13 9.08 -9.73
N TRP A 180 -7.10 9.91 -9.91
CA TRP A 180 -6.98 10.85 -11.00
C TRP A 180 -5.85 10.38 -11.91
N GLY A 181 -6.06 10.35 -13.21
CA GLY A 181 -5.06 10.02 -14.23
C GLY A 181 -3.98 11.08 -14.42
N ILE A 182 -3.67 11.82 -13.35
CA ILE A 182 -2.70 12.91 -13.30
C ILE A 182 -1.47 12.37 -12.57
N GLU A 183 -0.33 12.39 -13.25
CA GLU A 183 1.00 12.16 -12.66
C GLU A 183 1.72 13.51 -12.61
N PRO A 184 1.59 14.25 -11.50
CA PRO A 184 2.13 15.59 -11.42
C PRO A 184 3.65 15.55 -11.37
N ASP A 185 4.30 16.45 -12.10
CA ASP A 185 5.70 16.77 -11.83
C ASP A 185 5.85 17.48 -10.46
N GLU A 186 7.08 17.70 -10.00
CA GLU A 186 7.33 18.30 -8.68
C GLU A 186 6.81 19.74 -8.56
N ASP A 187 6.79 20.52 -9.63
CA ASP A 187 6.28 21.88 -9.60
C ASP A 187 4.75 21.90 -9.60
N GLU A 188 4.11 21.01 -10.34
CA GLU A 188 2.68 20.78 -10.31
C GLU A 188 2.22 20.25 -8.96
N TYR A 189 2.91 19.26 -8.41
CA TYR A 189 2.64 18.72 -7.08
C TYR A 189 2.73 19.83 -6.02
N ARG A 190 3.74 20.70 -6.10
CA ARG A 190 3.89 21.85 -5.18
C ARG A 190 2.74 22.85 -5.32
N ARG A 191 2.25 23.12 -6.54
CA ARG A 191 1.06 23.96 -6.76
C ARG A 191 -0.20 23.32 -6.17
N LEU A 192 -0.42 22.04 -6.45
CA LEU A 192 -1.59 21.27 -5.98
C LEU A 192 -1.58 21.04 -4.46
N ARG A 193 -0.40 20.93 -3.85
CA ARG A 193 -0.23 20.87 -2.39
C ARG A 193 -0.78 22.11 -1.68
N GLY A 194 -0.73 23.27 -2.33
CA GLY A 194 -1.12 24.54 -1.72
C GLY A 194 -0.35 24.78 -0.42
N GLU A 195 -1.08 25.07 0.65
CA GLU A 195 -0.51 25.39 1.97
C GLU A 195 -0.36 24.15 2.89
N ARG A 196 -0.73 22.95 2.41
CA ARG A 196 -0.78 21.76 3.27
C ARG A 196 0.61 21.28 3.70
N ALA A 197 0.70 20.77 4.92
CA ALA A 197 1.87 20.05 5.37
C ALA A 197 2.09 18.75 4.56
N TYR A 198 1.02 18.05 4.17
CA TYR A 198 1.07 16.80 3.39
C TYR A 198 -0.15 16.68 2.44
N GLY A 199 0.05 15.97 1.33
CA GLY A 199 -0.95 15.75 0.30
C GLY A 199 -1.28 17.00 -0.52
N ILE A 200 -2.36 16.88 -1.28
CA ILE A 200 -2.88 17.84 -2.24
C ILE A 200 -4.21 18.39 -1.73
N GLU A 201 -4.45 19.68 -1.99
CA GLU A 201 -5.74 20.31 -1.75
C GLU A 201 -6.78 19.75 -2.72
N ARG A 202 -7.70 18.94 -2.19
CA ARG A 202 -8.73 18.25 -2.99
C ARG A 202 -9.57 19.20 -3.85
N HIS A 203 -9.81 20.42 -3.37
CA HIS A 203 -10.60 21.42 -4.10
C HIS A 203 -9.85 22.01 -5.31
N LEU A 204 -8.54 21.80 -5.42
CA LEU A 204 -7.73 22.19 -6.59
C LEU A 204 -7.74 21.12 -7.70
N LEU A 205 -8.31 19.95 -7.43
CA LEU A 205 -8.41 18.85 -8.39
C LEU A 205 -9.77 18.87 -9.12
N PRO A 206 -9.82 18.37 -10.37
CA PRO A 206 -11.10 18.05 -11.01
C PRO A 206 -11.79 16.89 -10.29
N PRO A 207 -13.03 16.52 -10.67
CA PRO A 207 -13.61 15.25 -10.24
C PRO A 207 -12.68 14.06 -10.57
N PRO A 208 -12.65 13.00 -9.73
CA PRO A 208 -11.80 11.83 -9.98
C PRO A 208 -12.21 11.11 -11.27
N ASP A 209 -11.21 10.62 -12.02
CA ASP A 209 -11.42 9.83 -13.24
C ASP A 209 -11.98 8.45 -12.94
N PHE A 210 -11.68 7.92 -11.75
CA PHE A 210 -12.17 6.62 -11.31
C PHE A 210 -12.41 6.60 -9.79
N VAL A 211 -13.50 5.95 -9.38
CA VAL A 211 -13.87 5.75 -7.98
C VAL A 211 -14.27 4.30 -7.77
N ILE A 212 -13.75 3.68 -6.72
CA ILE A 212 -14.10 2.30 -6.36
C ILE A 212 -14.25 2.14 -4.86
N LYS A 213 -15.32 1.44 -4.45
CA LYS A 213 -15.49 0.96 -3.08
C LYS A 213 -15.11 -0.53 -3.04
N PRO A 214 -13.96 -0.89 -2.44
CA PRO A 214 -13.59 -2.30 -2.27
C PRO A 214 -14.47 -2.95 -1.22
N GLU A 215 -14.65 -4.26 -1.34
CA GLU A 215 -15.27 -5.09 -0.30
C GLU A 215 -14.20 -5.63 0.65
N PRO A 216 -14.55 -5.92 1.92
CA PRO A 216 -13.67 -6.66 2.80
C PRO A 216 -13.26 -7.98 2.14
N GLY A 217 -11.95 -8.22 2.09
CA GLY A 217 -11.34 -9.36 1.42
C GLY A 217 -10.72 -9.03 0.08
N ASP A 218 -11.06 -7.91 -0.54
CA ASP A 218 -10.45 -7.53 -1.81
C ASP A 218 -8.99 -7.10 -1.63
N LEU A 219 -8.23 -7.19 -2.72
CA LEU A 219 -6.93 -6.55 -2.89
C LEU A 219 -7.01 -5.59 -4.07
N ILE A 220 -6.45 -4.38 -3.94
CA ILE A 220 -6.26 -3.46 -5.08
C ILE A 220 -4.78 -3.16 -5.25
N LEU A 221 -4.29 -3.37 -6.48
CA LEU A 221 -2.97 -2.96 -6.97
C LEU A 221 -3.17 -1.78 -7.93
N LEU A 222 -2.41 -0.70 -7.75
CA LEU A 222 -2.51 0.52 -8.57
C LEU A 222 -1.13 1.17 -8.79
N ASN A 223 -1.05 2.12 -9.72
CA ASN A 223 0.12 2.98 -9.87
C ASN A 223 -0.01 4.20 -8.92
N PRO A 224 0.81 4.30 -7.85
CA PRO A 224 0.68 5.35 -6.86
C PRO A 224 1.38 6.65 -7.27
N ARG A 225 2.02 6.70 -8.45
CA ARG A 225 2.49 7.96 -9.05
C ARG A 225 1.34 8.79 -9.60
N LEU A 226 0.20 8.15 -9.89
CA LEU A 226 -1.06 8.85 -10.14
C LEU A 226 -1.62 9.41 -8.84
N ILE A 227 -2.21 10.60 -8.88
CA ILE A 227 -2.88 11.19 -7.71
C ILE A 227 -4.01 10.26 -7.28
N HIS A 228 -4.05 9.93 -5.99
CA HIS A 228 -5.09 9.08 -5.41
C HIS A 228 -5.42 9.48 -3.97
N ALA A 229 -6.63 9.14 -3.52
CA ALA A 229 -7.15 9.49 -2.21
C ALA A 229 -8.09 8.40 -1.68
N VAL A 230 -8.38 8.42 -0.39
CA VAL A 230 -9.47 7.60 0.19
C VAL A 230 -10.43 8.51 0.93
N ARG A 231 -11.71 8.44 0.55
CA ARG A 231 -12.76 9.23 1.20
C ARG A 231 -12.83 8.92 2.69
N PRO A 232 -12.92 9.94 3.56
CA PRO A 232 -13.08 9.72 5.00
C PRO A 232 -14.42 9.03 5.28
N SER A 233 -14.45 8.19 6.30
CA SER A 233 -15.70 7.68 6.88
C SER A 233 -15.96 8.41 8.20
N PRO A 234 -17.15 8.96 8.44
CA PRO A 234 -17.49 9.53 9.74
C PRO A 234 -17.83 8.47 10.79
N THR A 235 -18.13 7.22 10.42
CA THR A 235 -18.71 6.24 11.37
C THR A 235 -17.77 5.15 11.82
N SER A 236 -16.77 4.77 11.01
CA SER A 236 -15.99 3.57 11.31
C SER A 236 -14.55 3.61 10.81
N THR A 237 -13.74 2.71 11.36
CA THR A 237 -12.33 2.56 11.01
C THR A 237 -12.18 1.73 9.74
N ARG A 238 -11.39 2.22 8.79
CA ARG A 238 -10.91 1.45 7.65
C ARG A 238 -9.58 0.80 8.01
N VAL A 239 -9.44 -0.49 7.70
CA VAL A 239 -8.23 -1.27 8.03
C VAL A 239 -7.70 -1.97 6.79
N THR A 240 -6.44 -1.70 6.46
CA THR A 240 -5.74 -2.34 5.33
C THR A 240 -4.36 -2.85 5.68
N LEU A 241 -3.87 -3.80 4.89
CA LEU A 241 -2.45 -4.13 4.84
C LEU A 241 -1.87 -3.57 3.54
N GLY A 242 -0.87 -2.71 3.65
CA GLY A 242 -0.22 -2.05 2.53
C GLY A 242 1.09 -2.71 2.13
N VAL A 243 1.36 -2.75 0.82
CA VAL A 243 2.62 -3.19 0.22
C VAL A 243 2.92 -2.30 -0.98
N PHE A 244 4.14 -1.80 -1.09
CA PHE A 244 4.66 -1.25 -2.33
C PHE A 244 5.42 -2.33 -3.09
N ILE A 245 5.37 -2.25 -4.42
CA ILE A 245 6.06 -3.16 -5.33
C ILE A 245 6.85 -2.33 -6.33
N GLY A 246 8.09 -2.72 -6.57
CA GLY A 246 9.00 -2.09 -7.51
C GLY A 246 9.16 -2.95 -8.74
N TYR A 247 9.03 -2.30 -9.89
CA TYR A 247 9.22 -2.89 -11.21
C TYR A 247 10.56 -2.41 -11.80
N TYR A 248 11.36 -3.36 -12.27
CA TYR A 248 12.72 -3.13 -12.81
C TYR A 248 12.88 -3.62 -14.26
N GLY A 249 11.76 -3.91 -14.94
CA GLY A 249 11.73 -4.51 -16.28
C GLY A 249 11.17 -5.94 -16.28
N GLU A 250 10.63 -6.37 -17.41
CA GLU A 250 10.00 -7.70 -17.59
C GLU A 250 10.93 -8.88 -17.25
N HIS A 251 12.22 -8.73 -17.53
CA HIS A 251 13.24 -9.76 -17.29
C HIS A 251 13.91 -9.63 -15.92
N GLN A 252 13.28 -8.90 -15.00
CA GLN A 252 13.79 -8.67 -13.66
C GLN A 252 12.74 -9.00 -12.61
N PRO A 253 13.16 -9.53 -11.45
CA PRO A 253 12.22 -9.83 -10.39
C PRO A 253 11.57 -8.54 -9.87
N LEU A 254 10.32 -8.64 -9.46
CA LEU A 254 9.68 -7.60 -8.65
C LEU A 254 10.36 -7.52 -7.27
N ALA A 255 10.32 -6.36 -6.64
CA ALA A 255 10.70 -6.21 -5.22
C ALA A 255 9.55 -5.62 -4.41
N TYR A 256 9.30 -6.09 -3.19
CA TYR A 256 8.24 -5.55 -2.33
C TYR A 256 8.76 -4.97 -1.01
N TRP A 257 8.10 -3.93 -0.51
CA TRP A 257 8.39 -3.27 0.77
C TRP A 257 7.15 -2.55 1.34
N SER A 258 7.32 -1.85 2.45
CA SER A 258 6.36 -0.90 3.03
C SER A 258 7.08 0.27 3.66
#